data_AF-A0A167YGD4-F1
#
_entry.id   AF-A0A167YGD4-F1
#
_cell.length_a   1.000
_cell.length_b   1.000
_cell.length_c   1.000
_cell.angle_alpha   90.00
_cell.angle_beta   90.00
_cell.angle_gamma   90.00
#
_symmetry.space_group_name_H-M   'P 1'
#
loop_
_entity.id
_entity.type
_entity.pdbx_description
1 polymer ?
#
loop_
_entity_poly.entity_id
_entity_poly.type
_entity_poly.pdbx_seq_one_letter_code
_entity_poly.pdbx_strand_id
1 'polypeptide(L)'
;MAVEQSEAFKRAVEESRKLKQQPSVEEMLELYAFFKQGSQDPPFNPDNKPGMFDLKGKKKFQAWEAIQTMDPETAQHKYVELVERLKEKYGFEE
;
A
#
# COMPACT_ATOMS: atom_id res chain seq x y z
N MET A 1 -6.63 11.16 -13.07
CA MET A 1 -5.98 12.17 -12.20
C MET A 1 -5.74 11.49 -10.88
N ALA A 2 -4.60 11.73 -10.22
CA ALA A 2 -4.33 11.20 -8.89
C ALA A 2 -5.44 11.63 -7.92
N VAL A 3 -5.79 10.76 -6.97
CA VAL A 3 -6.76 11.11 -5.94
C VAL A 3 -6.07 11.98 -4.89
N GLU A 4 -6.81 12.93 -4.32
CA GLU A 4 -6.30 13.77 -3.24
C GLU A 4 -5.89 12.90 -2.04
N GLN A 5 -4.63 13.05 -1.63
CA GLN A 5 -4.05 12.29 -0.53
C GLN A 5 -4.23 13.07 0.77
N SER A 6 -4.86 12.43 1.76
CA SER A 6 -4.96 12.98 3.11
C SER A 6 -3.58 13.17 3.74
N GLU A 7 -3.45 14.17 4.59
CA GLU A 7 -2.20 14.43 5.33
C GLU A 7 -1.80 13.24 6.21
N ALA A 8 -2.78 12.55 6.80
CA ALA A 8 -2.55 11.33 7.58
C ALA A 8 -1.96 10.21 6.72
N PHE A 9 -2.45 10.03 5.50
CA PHE A 9 -1.90 9.05 4.57
C PHE A 9 -0.47 9.39 4.14
N LYS A 10 -0.20 10.64 3.76
CA LYS A 10 1.18 11.08 3.41
C LYS A 10 2.15 10.85 4.56
N ARG A 11 1.74 11.23 5.77
CA ARG A 11 2.52 11.01 6.99
C ARG A 11 2.76 9.51 7.22
N ALA A 12 1.72 8.68 7.14
CA ALA A 12 1.87 7.23 7.29
C ALA A 12 2.81 6.63 6.23
N VAL A 13 2.82 7.17 5.00
CA VAL A 13 3.75 6.72 3.94
C VAL A 13 5.20 7.00 4.34
N GLU A 14 5.49 8.17 4.90
CA GLU A 14 6.82 8.48 5.43
C GLU A 14 7.17 7.60 6.63
N GLU A 15 6.22 7.43 7.55
CA GLU A 15 6.42 6.67 8.78
C GLU A 15 6.62 5.16 8.52
N SER A 16 5.97 4.60 7.50
CA SER A 16 6.16 3.20 7.08
C SER A 16 7.61 2.89 6.70
N ARG A 17 8.39 3.91 6.31
CA ARG A 17 9.81 3.81 5.95
C ARG A 17 10.75 3.93 7.15
N LYS A 18 10.25 4.39 8.30
CA LYS A 18 11.00 4.55 9.55
C LYS A 18 10.73 3.43 10.57
N LEU A 19 10.19 2.31 10.12
CA LEU A 19 10.03 1.13 10.96
C LEU A 19 11.41 0.54 11.26
N LYS A 20 11.65 0.20 12.54
CA LYS A 20 12.94 -0.36 13.01
C LYS A 20 13.26 -1.72 12.40
N GLN A 21 12.23 -2.43 11.97
CA GLN A 21 12.33 -3.74 11.35
C GLN A 21 11.48 -3.80 10.10
N GLN A 22 11.95 -4.58 9.13
CA GLN A 22 11.23 -4.78 7.89
C GLN A 22 9.94 -5.61 8.13
N PRO A 23 8.78 -5.14 7.67
CA PRO A 23 7.54 -5.91 7.73
C PRO A 23 7.63 -7.24 6.97
N SER A 24 6.71 -8.16 7.28
CA SER A 24 6.58 -9.39 6.52
C SER A 24 6.22 -9.12 5.05
N VAL A 25 6.45 -10.12 4.19
CA VAL A 25 6.12 -10.00 2.76
C VAL A 25 4.64 -9.71 2.53
N GLU A 26 3.77 -10.29 3.35
CA GLU A 26 2.31 -10.07 3.27
C GLU A 26 1.96 -8.62 3.61
N GLU A 27 2.47 -8.10 4.73
CA GLU A 27 2.24 -6.70 5.14
C GLU A 27 2.80 -5.70 4.12
N MET A 28 3.96 -6.00 3.51
CA MET A 28 4.50 -5.17 2.42
C MET A 28 3.60 -5.18 1.18
N LEU A 29 2.95 -6.30 0.87
CA LEU A 29 2.00 -6.39 -0.24
C LEU A 29 0.71 -5.62 0.06
N GLU A 30 0.22 -5.67 1.30
CA GLU A 30 -0.94 -4.89 1.75
C GLU A 30 -0.66 -3.39 1.72
N LEU A 31 0.49 -2.94 2.25
CA LEU A 31 0.94 -1.55 2.15
C LEU A 31 0.99 -1.10 0.69
N TYR A 32 1.57 -1.93 -0.19
CA TYR A 32 1.62 -1.62 -1.62
C TYR A 32 0.22 -1.48 -2.22
N ALA A 33 -0.67 -2.43 -1.96
CA ALA A 33 -2.03 -2.43 -2.49
C ALA A 33 -2.79 -1.17 -2.05
N PHE A 34 -2.86 -0.90 -0.74
CA PHE A 34 -3.56 0.27 -0.20
C PHE A 34 -2.95 1.58 -0.69
N PHE A 35 -1.62 1.66 -0.80
CA PHE A 35 -0.96 2.85 -1.34
C PHE A 35 -1.36 3.12 -2.80
N LYS A 36 -1.33 2.07 -3.63
CA LYS A 36 -1.70 2.18 -5.05
C LYS A 36 -3.17 2.52 -5.24
N GLN A 37 -4.05 1.92 -4.44
CA GLN A 37 -5.49 2.19 -4.49
C GLN A 37 -5.85 3.57 -3.92
N GLY A 38 -5.18 4.01 -2.86
CA GLY A 38 -5.40 5.30 -2.22
C GLY A 38 -4.85 6.49 -3.01
N SER A 39 -3.77 6.29 -3.77
CA SER A 39 -3.20 7.32 -4.65
C SER A 39 -3.84 7.36 -6.04
N GLN A 40 -4.31 6.22 -6.56
CA GLN A 40 -4.75 6.06 -7.95
C GLN A 40 -3.78 6.69 -8.97
N ASP A 41 -2.47 6.61 -8.68
CA ASP A 41 -1.44 7.22 -9.52
C ASP A 41 -0.31 6.24 -9.86
N PRO A 42 -0.23 5.77 -11.12
CA PRO A 42 -1.32 5.75 -12.11
C PRO A 42 -2.55 4.96 -11.59
N PRO A 43 -3.75 5.17 -12.17
CA PRO A 43 -4.95 4.43 -11.82
C PRO A 43 -4.81 2.94 -12.14
N PHE A 44 -5.63 2.11 -11.50
CA PHE A 44 -5.61 0.67 -11.76
C PHE A 44 -5.87 0.38 -13.24
N ASN A 45 -5.02 -0.46 -13.84
CA ASN A 45 -5.17 -0.91 -15.22
C ASN A 45 -4.93 -2.42 -15.31
N PRO A 46 -5.94 -3.23 -15.68
CA PRO A 46 -5.80 -4.67 -15.84
C PRO A 46 -4.76 -5.08 -16.90
N ASP A 47 -4.51 -4.25 -17.91
CA ASP A 47 -3.57 -4.53 -19.00
C ASP A 47 -2.10 -4.44 -18.58
N ASN A 48 -1.82 -3.78 -17.44
CA ASN A 48 -0.47 -3.67 -16.87
C ASN A 48 -0.06 -4.91 -16.05
N LYS A 49 -0.78 -6.03 -16.22
CA LYS A 49 -0.51 -7.27 -15.48
C LYS A 49 0.89 -7.79 -15.82
N PRO A 50 1.75 -8.03 -14.81
CA PRO A 50 3.09 -8.54 -15.04
C PRO A 50 3.09 -9.93 -15.69
N GLY A 51 4.08 -10.19 -16.54
CA GLY A 51 4.25 -11.47 -17.23
C GLY A 51 4.52 -12.64 -16.26
N MET A 52 4.30 -13.88 -16.72
CA MET A 52 4.36 -15.09 -15.88
C MET A 52 5.70 -15.30 -15.15
N PHE A 53 6.79 -14.73 -15.65
CA PHE A 53 8.12 -14.84 -15.06
C PHE A 53 8.42 -13.81 -13.96
N ASP A 54 7.61 -12.74 -13.83
CA ASP A 54 7.71 -11.76 -12.74
C ASP A 54 6.75 -12.12 -11.58
N LEU A 55 7.16 -13.10 -10.78
CA LEU A 55 6.36 -13.56 -9.64
C LEU A 55 6.13 -12.47 -8.59
N LYS A 56 7.09 -11.56 -8.41
CA LYS A 56 7.00 -10.48 -7.42
C LYS A 56 6.03 -9.39 -7.87
N GLY A 57 6.17 -8.93 -9.11
CA GLY A 57 5.22 -8.00 -9.72
C GLY A 57 3.82 -8.59 -9.76
N LYS A 58 3.68 -9.87 -10.13
CA LYS A 58 2.38 -10.55 -10.14
C LYS A 58 1.70 -10.53 -8.78
N LYS A 59 2.42 -10.81 -7.68
CA LYS A 59 1.85 -10.74 -6.31
C LYS A 59 1.41 -9.33 -5.95
N LYS A 60 2.24 -8.32 -6.24
CA LYS A 60 1.90 -6.90 -6.03
C LYS A 60 0.64 -6.49 -6.80
N PHE A 61 0.59 -6.87 -8.06
CA PHE A 61 -0.55 -6.61 -8.93
C PHE A 61 -1.81 -7.31 -8.43
N GLN A 62 -1.72 -8.59 -8.04
CA GLN A 62 -2.84 -9.34 -7.48
C GLN A 62 -3.36 -8.75 -6.17
N ALA A 63 -2.46 -8.29 -5.28
CA ALA A 63 -2.85 -7.61 -4.05
C ALA A 63 -3.62 -6.31 -4.33
N TRP A 64 -3.19 -5.54 -5.33
CA TRP A 64 -3.89 -4.34 -5.75
C TRP A 64 -5.22 -4.65 -6.47
N GLU A 65 -5.22 -5.63 -7.39
CA GLU A 65 -6.41 -6.13 -8.11
C GLU A 65 -7.48 -6.62 -7.12
N ALA A 66 -7.10 -7.27 -6.03
CA ALA A 66 -8.03 -7.74 -5.00
C ALA A 66 -8.79 -6.60 -4.28
N ILE A 67 -8.24 -5.39 -4.26
CA ILE A 67 -8.86 -4.23 -3.61
C ILE A 67 -9.25 -3.12 -4.61
N GLN A 68 -9.22 -3.39 -5.91
CA GLN A 68 -9.45 -2.38 -6.95
C GLN A 68 -10.84 -1.74 -6.90
N THR A 69 -11.82 -2.42 -6.30
CA THR A 69 -13.18 -1.89 -6.08
C THR A 69 -13.30 -1.04 -4.81
N MET A 70 -12.26 -0.95 -3.99
CA MET A 70 -12.27 -0.18 -2.74
C MET A 70 -12.11 1.32 -3.03
N ASP A 71 -12.87 2.16 -2.34
CA ASP A 71 -12.72 3.60 -2.50
C ASP A 71 -11.31 4.08 -2.09
N PRO A 72 -10.71 5.03 -2.83
CA PRO A 72 -9.39 5.56 -2.50
C PRO A 72 -9.28 6.10 -1.06
N GLU A 73 -10.32 6.78 -0.57
CA GLU A 73 -10.37 7.27 0.81
C GLU A 73 -10.29 6.11 1.82
N THR A 74 -11.08 5.06 1.59
CA THR A 74 -11.04 3.86 2.44
C THR A 74 -9.68 3.18 2.39
N ALA A 75 -9.05 3.10 1.22
CA ALA A 75 -7.70 2.55 1.07
C ALA A 75 -6.65 3.39 1.82
N GLN A 76 -6.76 4.73 1.80
CA GLN A 76 -5.90 5.62 2.57
C GLN A 76 -6.07 5.39 4.09
N HIS A 77 -7.30 5.29 4.58
CA HIS A 77 -7.58 4.96 5.98
C HIS A 77 -6.98 3.61 6.37
N LYS A 78 -7.20 2.57 5.57
CA LYS A 78 -6.63 1.23 5.78
C LYS A 78 -5.11 1.24 5.81
N TYR A 79 -4.47 2.04 4.95
CA TYR A 79 -3.03 2.20 4.94
C TYR A 79 -2.52 2.79 6.27
N VAL A 80 -3.17 3.86 6.76
CA VAL A 80 -2.82 4.47 8.05
C VAL A 80 -2.99 3.46 9.19
N GLU A 81 -4.13 2.77 9.25
CA GLU A 81 -4.37 1.71 10.26
C GLU A 81 -3.29 0.63 10.23
N LEU A 82 -2.88 0.19 9.03
CA LEU A 82 -1.84 -0.81 8.87
C LEU A 82 -0.49 -0.30 9.36
N VAL A 83 -0.10 0.93 8.99
CA VAL A 83 1.16 1.53 9.43
C VAL A 83 1.22 1.65 10.95
N GLU A 84 0.15 2.10 11.61
CA GLU A 84 0.10 2.16 13.08
C GLU A 84 0.33 0.78 13.71
N ARG A 85 -0.35 -0.26 13.21
CA ARG A 85 -0.14 -1.64 13.69
C ARG A 85 1.29 -2.13 13.46
N LEU A 86 1.90 -1.74 12.34
CA LEU A 86 3.28 -2.10 12.04
C LEU A 86 4.26 -1.37 12.96
N LYS A 87 3.99 -0.12 13.33
CA LYS A 87 4.79 0.61 14.34
C LYS A 87 4.76 -0.10 15.68
N GLU A 88 3.58 -0.54 16.13
CA GLU A 88 3.44 -1.30 17.38
C GLU A 88 4.18 -2.64 17.32
N LYS A 89 4.08 -3.35 16.20
CA LYS A 89 4.65 -4.69 16.02
C LYS A 89 6.16 -4.70 15.81
N TYR A 90 6.68 -3.78 15.01
CA TYR A 90 8.08 -3.76 14.56
C TYR A 90 8.93 -2.69 15.24
N GLY A 91 8.28 -1.74 15.93
CA GLY A 91 8.91 -0.57 16.50
C GLY A 91 9.07 0.55 15.46
N PHE A 92 8.99 1.78 15.93
CA PHE A 92 9.08 3.00 15.12
C PHE A 92 10.24 3.89 15.60
N GLU A 93 10.94 4.50 14.66
CA GLU A 93 11.89 5.59 14.92
C GLU A 93 11.19 6.92 14.68
N GLU A 94 10.87 7.62 15.76
CA GLU A 94 10.21 8.94 15.74
C GLU A 94 11.16 10.04 15.24
#